data_AF-J6ET59-F1
#
_entry.id   AF-J6ET59-F1
#
_cell.length_a   1.000
_cell.length_b   1.000
_cell.length_c   1.000
_cell.angle_alpha   90.00
_cell.angle_beta   90.00
_cell.angle_gamma   90.00
#
_symmetry.space_group_name_H-M   'P 1'
#
loop_
_entity.id
_entity.type
_entity.pdbx_description
1 polymer ?
#
loop_
_entity_poly.entity_id
_entity_poly.type
_entity_poly.pdbx_seq_one_letter_code
_entity_poly.pdbx_strand_id
1 'polypeptide(L)'
;MSSPPPGVWLDAFNFTGGYPQKIDLGPSIFFAVIQTVADMAAAPPVAVRRRAHLTQAGENALGSVSFALLLFPLLDLWRRHVLTTLPAPNHPKWIYPFVAVGYLSILTSIILSIAVAAKINPRAYKDYMTRALWRAMYVTALGTVGTNLIALIVTHFAFKLRTRETIYLLIAMVLSMLVCCYRVVQIFTPDPAAPIRSRGAYYGIEGVADFLVLVMLIAINLREWYPGERIRTPRTKPGTIAQGHALAEKFRKPKVHEVDKFV
;
A
#
# COMPACT_ATOMS: atom_id res chain seq x y z
N MET A 1 16.54 32.34 22.90
CA MET A 1 16.08 31.34 21.91
C MET A 1 14.99 30.51 22.57
N SER A 2 13.74 30.72 22.20
CA SER A 2 12.59 30.01 22.77
C SER A 2 12.53 28.59 22.24
N SER A 3 12.48 27.60 23.13
CA SER A 3 12.23 26.20 22.78
C SER A 3 10.89 26.08 22.04
N PRO A 4 10.83 25.39 20.88
CA PRO A 4 9.58 25.21 20.16
C PRO A 4 8.56 24.46 21.04
N PRO A 5 7.26 24.78 20.90
CA PRO A 5 6.22 24.18 21.73
C PRO A 5 6.20 22.65 21.61
N PRO A 6 5.89 21.93 22.70
CA PRO A 6 5.82 20.47 22.70
C PRO A 6 4.74 20.01 21.72
N GLY A 7 5.16 19.32 20.65
CA GLY A 7 4.29 18.85 19.55
C GLY A 7 4.91 19.02 18.16
N VAL A 8 5.78 20.02 17.95
CA VAL A 8 6.35 20.34 16.62
C VAL A 8 7.33 19.28 16.10
N TRP A 9 7.98 18.53 16.98
CA TRP A 9 8.94 17.48 16.58
C TRP A 9 8.24 16.22 16.03
N LEU A 10 6.99 15.96 16.43
CA LEU A 10 6.18 14.87 15.88
C LEU A 10 5.70 15.19 14.46
N ASP A 11 5.46 16.47 14.14
CA ASP A 11 5.17 16.93 12.77
C ASP A 11 6.42 16.90 11.85
N ALA A 12 7.63 16.85 12.43
CA ALA A 12 8.90 16.78 11.71
C ALA A 12 9.38 15.34 11.44
N PHE A 13 8.87 14.36 12.19
CA PHE A 13 8.90 12.97 11.72
C PHE A 13 7.98 12.88 10.52
N ASN A 14 8.46 12.25 9.45
CA ASN A 14 7.87 12.24 8.12
C ASN A 14 6.53 11.45 8.01
N PHE A 15 5.72 11.46 9.07
CA PHE A 15 4.36 10.96 9.11
C PHE A 15 3.41 12.13 9.42
N THR A 16 2.98 12.78 8.34
CA THR A 16 1.70 13.47 8.21
C THR A 16 1.43 14.69 9.10
N GLY A 17 1.75 15.89 8.57
CA GLY A 17 1.03 17.10 8.95
C GLY A 17 -0.46 16.99 8.58
N GLY A 18 -1.32 16.72 9.56
CA GLY A 18 -2.78 16.72 9.47
C GLY A 18 -3.45 15.36 9.73
N TYR A 19 -4.27 15.32 10.79
CA TYR A 19 -5.11 14.26 11.38
C TYR A 19 -5.08 12.80 10.82
N PRO A 20 -5.02 11.79 11.71
CA PRO A 20 -5.13 10.39 11.34
C PRO A 20 -6.53 9.97 10.94
N GLN A 21 -6.69 9.58 9.67
CA GLN A 21 -7.70 8.61 9.24
C GLN A 21 -6.94 7.53 8.44
N LYS A 22 -7.10 6.24 8.80
CA LYS A 22 -6.29 5.09 8.32
C LYS A 22 -4.82 5.05 8.78
N ILE A 23 -4.45 5.71 9.87
CA ILE A 23 -3.04 5.82 10.33
C ILE A 23 -2.54 4.64 11.18
N ASP A 24 -3.41 3.71 11.63
CA ASP A 24 -2.91 2.55 12.40
C ASP A 24 -2.29 1.44 11.54
N LEU A 25 -2.43 1.50 10.20
CA LEU A 25 -1.94 0.44 9.32
C LEU A 25 -0.41 0.41 9.23
N GLY A 26 0.24 1.57 9.20
CA GLY A 26 1.71 1.66 9.11
C GLY A 26 2.42 1.05 10.33
N PRO A 27 2.09 1.48 11.56
CA PRO A 27 2.64 0.90 12.77
C PRO A 27 2.31 -0.58 12.93
N SER A 28 1.10 -1.02 12.59
CA SER A 28 0.70 -2.44 12.71
C SER A 28 1.42 -3.35 11.69
N ILE A 29 1.69 -2.89 10.47
CA ILE A 29 2.54 -3.60 9.50
C ILE A 29 3.98 -3.71 10.04
N PHE A 30 4.52 -2.61 10.58
CA PHE A 30 5.88 -2.59 11.14
C PHE A 30 6.02 -3.54 12.34
N PHE A 31 5.06 -3.52 13.26
CA PHE A 31 5.01 -4.46 14.40
C PHE A 31 4.81 -5.91 13.97
N ALA A 32 4.01 -6.19 12.93
CA ALA A 32 3.83 -7.54 12.41
C ALA A 32 5.15 -8.10 11.82
N VAL A 33 5.90 -7.29 11.06
CA VAL A 33 7.20 -7.68 10.49
C VAL A 33 8.22 -7.93 11.61
N ILE A 34 8.33 -7.04 12.59
CA ILE A 34 9.28 -7.18 13.71
C ILE A 34 8.93 -8.40 14.57
N GLN A 35 7.66 -8.60 14.91
CA GLN A 35 7.22 -9.74 15.71
C GLN A 35 7.53 -11.06 15.00
N THR A 36 7.34 -11.13 13.68
CA THR A 36 7.63 -12.33 12.88
C THR A 36 9.13 -12.66 12.90
N VAL A 37 10.00 -11.65 12.79
CA VAL A 37 11.46 -11.82 12.89
C VAL A 37 11.89 -12.25 14.30
N ALA A 38 11.26 -11.68 15.34
CA ALA A 38 11.52 -12.03 16.73
C ALA A 38 11.10 -13.48 17.05
N ASP A 39 9.94 -13.93 16.56
CA ASP A 39 9.45 -15.28 16.78
C ASP A 39 10.31 -16.34 16.06
N MET A 40 10.88 -16.01 14.90
CA MET A 40 11.85 -16.85 14.20
C MET A 40 13.19 -16.97 14.96
N ALA A 41 13.61 -15.91 15.65
CA ALA A 41 14.85 -15.91 16.43
C ALA A 41 14.71 -16.63 17.79
N ALA A 42 13.49 -16.82 18.30
CA ALA A 42 13.24 -17.27 19.67
C ALA A 42 12.98 -18.78 19.86
N ALA A 43 13.08 -19.63 18.82
CA ALA A 43 12.65 -21.03 18.94
C ALA A 43 13.67 -21.95 19.68
N PRO A 44 13.30 -22.59 20.82
CA PRO A 44 14.17 -23.52 21.55
C PRO A 44 14.24 -24.92 20.91
N PRO A 45 15.33 -25.68 21.15
CA PRO A 45 15.52 -26.99 20.55
C PRO A 45 14.72 -28.07 21.29
N VAL A 46 14.36 -29.14 20.58
CA VAL A 46 13.99 -30.49 21.12
C VAL A 46 12.48 -30.85 21.32
N ALA A 47 11.52 -30.13 20.72
CA ALA A 47 10.16 -30.66 20.46
C ALA A 47 9.84 -30.64 18.94
N VAL A 48 10.71 -31.29 18.16
CA VAL A 48 11.15 -30.80 16.84
C VAL A 48 10.19 -31.09 15.67
N ARG A 49 9.36 -32.14 15.72
CA ARG A 49 8.64 -32.60 14.51
C ARG A 49 7.18 -32.18 14.37
N ARG A 50 6.39 -32.16 15.46
CA ARG A 50 4.97 -31.72 15.39
C ARG A 50 4.84 -30.20 15.31
N ARG A 51 5.76 -29.44 15.91
CA ARG A 51 5.79 -27.98 15.76
C ARG A 51 6.16 -27.56 14.34
N ALA A 52 7.06 -28.28 13.66
CA ALA A 52 7.54 -27.92 12.32
C ALA A 52 6.43 -27.78 11.26
N HIS A 53 5.33 -28.53 11.36
CA HIS A 53 4.22 -28.41 10.40
C HIS A 53 3.30 -27.22 10.70
N LEU A 54 3.09 -26.91 11.98
CA LEU A 54 2.29 -25.74 12.41
C LEU A 54 3.06 -24.44 12.17
N THR A 55 4.37 -24.42 12.41
CA THR A 55 5.22 -23.27 12.09
C THR A 55 5.24 -23.03 10.59
N GLN A 56 5.36 -24.07 9.77
CA GLN A 56 5.33 -23.93 8.32
C GLN A 56 4.01 -23.35 7.78
N ALA A 57 2.87 -23.75 8.35
CA ALA A 57 1.57 -23.20 8.01
C ALA A 57 1.52 -21.68 8.25
N GLY A 58 1.89 -21.28 9.46
CA GLY A 58 1.94 -19.89 9.88
C GLY A 58 2.94 -19.07 9.08
N GLU A 59 4.15 -19.58 8.86
CA GLU A 59 5.20 -18.94 8.08
C GLU A 59 4.74 -18.61 6.65
N ASN A 60 4.11 -19.58 5.97
CA ASN A 60 3.61 -19.33 4.61
C ASN A 60 2.44 -18.34 4.62
N ALA A 61 1.60 -18.38 5.65
CA ALA A 61 0.47 -17.47 5.75
C ALA A 61 0.93 -16.02 6.02
N LEU A 62 1.89 -15.86 6.93
CA LEU A 62 2.50 -14.57 7.27
C LEU A 62 3.24 -13.97 6.06
N GLY A 63 4.06 -14.75 5.34
CA GLY A 63 4.73 -14.25 4.12
C GLY A 63 3.74 -13.81 3.04
N SER A 64 2.66 -14.57 2.87
CA SER A 64 1.61 -14.20 1.89
C SER A 64 0.84 -12.94 2.30
N VAL A 65 0.63 -12.75 3.61
CA VAL A 65 -0.04 -11.56 4.15
C VAL A 65 0.87 -10.33 4.07
N SER A 66 2.16 -10.44 4.42
CA SER A 66 3.11 -9.32 4.31
C SER A 66 3.20 -8.82 2.87
N PHE A 67 3.32 -9.75 1.92
CA PHE A 67 3.34 -9.44 0.50
C PHE A 67 2.04 -8.76 0.05
N ALA A 68 0.88 -9.30 0.42
CA ALA A 68 -0.42 -8.72 0.11
C ALA A 68 -0.57 -7.29 0.67
N LEU A 69 -0.02 -7.03 1.86
CA LEU A 69 -0.03 -5.70 2.48
C LEU A 69 0.80 -4.67 1.71
N LEU A 70 1.89 -5.07 1.06
CA LEU A 70 2.70 -4.20 0.18
C LEU A 70 1.98 -3.83 -1.12
N LEU A 71 1.05 -4.66 -1.60
CA LEU A 71 0.30 -4.36 -2.83
C LEU A 71 -0.73 -3.23 -2.63
N PHE A 72 -1.26 -3.04 -1.42
CA PHE A 72 -2.19 -1.94 -1.11
C PHE A 72 -1.63 -0.56 -1.44
N PRO A 73 -0.48 -0.13 -0.89
CA PRO A 73 0.06 1.19 -1.19
C PRO A 73 0.48 1.33 -2.66
N LEU A 74 0.95 0.26 -3.31
CA LEU A 74 1.30 0.31 -4.73
C LEU A 74 0.07 0.56 -5.63
N LEU A 75 -1.06 -0.09 -5.33
CA LEU A 75 -2.31 0.14 -6.03
C LEU A 75 -2.87 1.56 -5.81
N ASP A 76 -2.81 2.06 -4.57
CA ASP A 76 -3.24 3.43 -4.24
C ASP A 76 -2.34 4.47 -4.92
N LEU A 77 -1.02 4.24 -4.94
CA LEU A 77 -0.06 5.11 -5.61
C LEU A 77 -0.29 5.17 -7.12
N TRP A 78 -0.53 4.03 -7.77
CA TRP A 78 -0.90 4.02 -9.19
C TRP A 78 -2.18 4.82 -9.44
N ARG A 79 -3.23 4.61 -8.64
CA ARG A 79 -4.46 5.40 -8.73
C ARG A 79 -4.16 6.90 -8.63
N ARG A 80 -3.41 7.31 -7.61
CA ARG A 80 -3.05 8.72 -7.41
C ARG A 80 -2.26 9.25 -8.60
N HIS A 81 -1.29 8.50 -9.12
CA HIS A 81 -0.47 8.89 -10.27
C HIS A 81 -1.33 9.25 -11.49
N VAL A 82 -2.36 8.44 -11.77
CA VAL A 82 -3.28 8.73 -12.88
C VAL A 82 -4.12 9.97 -12.58
N LEU A 83 -4.70 10.07 -11.38
CA LEU A 83 -5.56 11.21 -10.99
C LEU A 83 -4.80 12.54 -10.90
N THR A 84 -3.51 12.52 -10.56
CA THR A 84 -2.67 13.72 -10.48
C THR A 84 -2.23 14.24 -11.84
N THR A 85 -2.07 13.33 -12.79
CA THR A 85 -1.58 13.69 -14.12
C THR A 85 -2.69 14.23 -15.01
N LEU A 86 -3.91 13.70 -14.86
CA LEU A 86 -5.05 14.09 -15.67
C LEU A 86 -5.89 15.18 -15.00
N PRO A 87 -6.41 16.16 -15.75
CA PRO A 87 -7.41 17.08 -15.22
C PRO A 87 -8.71 16.32 -14.91
N ALA A 88 -9.41 16.71 -13.84
CA ALA A 88 -10.64 16.07 -13.35
C ALA A 88 -11.68 15.66 -14.43
N PRO A 89 -12.04 16.49 -15.43
CA PRO A 89 -13.00 16.09 -16.46
C PRO A 89 -12.52 14.92 -17.34
N ASN A 90 -11.21 14.68 -17.41
CA ASN A 90 -10.60 13.64 -18.24
C ASN A 90 -10.21 12.40 -17.42
N HIS A 91 -10.64 12.31 -16.16
CA HIS A 91 -10.36 11.14 -15.33
C HIS A 91 -11.06 9.89 -15.88
N PRO A 92 -10.32 8.79 -16.12
CA PRO A 92 -10.93 7.57 -16.61
C PRO A 92 -11.81 6.94 -15.52
N LYS A 93 -13.12 6.89 -15.77
CA LYS A 93 -14.11 6.37 -14.80
C LYS A 93 -13.84 4.92 -14.39
N TRP A 94 -13.19 4.13 -15.23
CA TRP A 94 -12.86 2.72 -14.97
C TRP A 94 -11.77 2.51 -13.92
N ILE A 95 -10.99 3.54 -13.57
CA ILE A 95 -9.93 3.41 -12.54
C ILE A 95 -10.53 3.05 -11.19
N TYR A 96 -11.65 3.67 -10.82
CA TYR A 96 -12.30 3.42 -9.53
C TYR A 96 -12.75 1.96 -9.35
N PRO A 97 -13.53 1.35 -10.27
CA PRO A 97 -13.87 -0.05 -10.16
C PRO A 97 -12.64 -0.97 -10.29
N PHE A 98 -11.64 -0.61 -11.10
CA PHE A 98 -10.42 -1.41 -11.20
C PHE A 98 -9.65 -1.47 -9.88
N VAL A 99 -9.46 -0.32 -9.22
CA VAL A 99 -8.84 -0.24 -7.89
C VAL A 99 -9.66 -1.00 -6.85
N ALA A 100 -10.99 -0.90 -6.90
CA ALA A 100 -11.87 -1.65 -6.00
C ALA A 100 -11.71 -3.16 -6.18
N VAL A 101 -11.68 -3.65 -7.43
CA VAL A 101 -11.42 -5.07 -7.74
C VAL A 101 -10.03 -5.49 -7.26
N GLY A 102 -9.01 -4.66 -7.44
CA GLY A 102 -7.67 -4.91 -6.91
C GLY A 102 -7.67 -5.07 -5.38
N TYR A 103 -8.32 -4.16 -4.64
CA TYR A 103 -8.46 -4.28 -3.19
C TYR A 103 -9.23 -5.53 -2.76
N LEU A 104 -10.32 -5.88 -3.45
CA LEU A 104 -11.07 -7.11 -3.18
C LEU A 104 -10.23 -8.36 -3.44
N SER A 105 -9.39 -8.35 -4.47
CA SER A 105 -8.49 -9.46 -4.81
C SER A 105 -7.38 -9.64 -3.76
N ILE A 106 -6.79 -8.53 -3.28
CA ILE A 106 -5.82 -8.55 -2.18
C ILE A 106 -6.48 -9.07 -0.89
N LEU A 107 -7.67 -8.56 -0.55
CA LEU A 107 -8.43 -9.01 0.61
C LEU A 107 -8.77 -10.51 0.52
N THR A 108 -9.18 -10.98 -0.66
CA THR A 108 -9.46 -12.40 -0.91
C THR A 108 -8.21 -13.24 -0.69
N SER A 109 -7.04 -12.77 -1.14
CA SER A 109 -5.77 -13.47 -0.93
C SER A 109 -5.40 -13.56 0.56
N ILE A 110 -5.63 -12.50 1.34
CA ILE A 110 -5.45 -12.50 2.80
C ILE A 110 -6.40 -13.48 3.48
N ILE A 111 -7.69 -13.47 3.12
CA ILE A 111 -8.69 -14.38 3.68
C ILE A 111 -8.34 -15.83 3.36
N LEU A 112 -7.94 -16.14 2.13
CA LEU A 112 -7.50 -17.48 1.73
C LEU A 112 -6.26 -17.92 2.53
N SER A 113 -5.29 -17.03 2.71
CA SER A 113 -4.09 -17.29 3.52
C SER A 113 -4.44 -17.69 4.96
N ILE A 114 -5.33 -16.92 5.60
CA ILE A 114 -5.81 -17.18 6.97
C ILE A 114 -6.62 -18.48 7.03
N ALA A 115 -7.53 -18.69 6.08
CA ALA A 115 -8.36 -19.89 6.01
C ALA A 115 -7.51 -21.16 5.87
N VAL A 116 -6.45 -21.09 5.06
CA VAL A 116 -5.49 -22.18 4.91
C VAL A 116 -4.73 -22.43 6.19
N ALA A 117 -4.21 -21.39 6.86
CA ALA A 117 -3.53 -21.53 8.14
C ALA A 117 -4.43 -22.19 9.20
N ALA A 118 -5.70 -21.79 9.28
CA ALA A 118 -6.67 -22.31 10.23
C ALA A 118 -7.08 -23.77 9.96
N LYS A 119 -7.08 -24.21 8.69
CA LYS A 119 -7.48 -25.56 8.28
C LYS A 119 -6.36 -26.59 8.36
N ILE A 120 -5.11 -26.21 8.64
CA ILE A 120 -3.99 -27.16 8.63
C ILE A 120 -4.13 -28.13 9.80
N ASN A 121 -4.60 -29.33 9.49
CA ASN A 121 -4.61 -30.45 10.41
C ASN A 121 -3.18 -31.02 10.51
N PRO A 122 -2.55 -31.02 11.71
CA PRO A 122 -1.19 -31.55 11.90
C PRO A 122 -1.04 -33.01 11.48
N ARG A 123 -2.15 -33.78 11.46
CA ARG A 123 -2.17 -35.20 11.09
C ARG A 123 -2.40 -35.44 9.60
N ALA A 124 -2.91 -34.45 8.87
CA ALA A 124 -3.33 -34.59 7.46
C ALA A 124 -2.85 -33.41 6.61
N TYR A 125 -1.57 -33.06 6.71
CA TYR A 125 -0.94 -31.92 6.04
C TYR A 125 -1.04 -31.92 4.49
N LYS A 126 -1.39 -33.06 3.88
CA LYS A 126 -1.48 -33.23 2.41
C LYS A 126 -2.91 -33.22 1.86
N ASP A 127 -3.87 -32.67 2.61
CA ASP A 127 -5.23 -32.55 2.11
C ASP A 127 -5.27 -31.85 0.74
N TYR A 128 -6.09 -32.39 -0.16
CA TYR A 128 -6.28 -31.86 -1.51
C TYR A 128 -6.82 -30.42 -1.43
N MET A 129 -7.75 -30.17 -0.51
CA MET A 129 -8.35 -28.85 -0.32
C MET A 129 -7.31 -27.79 0.07
N THR A 130 -6.42 -28.07 1.02
CA THR A 130 -5.36 -27.15 1.44
C THR A 130 -4.44 -26.78 0.27
N ARG A 131 -4.06 -27.77 -0.55
CA ARG A 131 -3.23 -27.52 -1.75
C ARG A 131 -3.96 -26.70 -2.81
N ALA A 132 -5.25 -26.96 -3.01
CA ALA A 132 -6.09 -26.19 -3.94
C ALA A 132 -6.21 -24.73 -3.49
N LEU A 133 -6.45 -24.49 -2.20
CA LEU A 133 -6.54 -23.13 -1.63
C LEU A 133 -5.22 -22.37 -1.73
N TRP A 134 -4.08 -23.01 -1.43
CA TRP A 134 -2.76 -22.39 -1.65
C TRP A 134 -2.59 -21.98 -3.11
N ARG A 135 -2.81 -22.90 -4.05
CA ARG A 135 -2.69 -22.61 -5.49
C ARG A 135 -3.59 -21.47 -5.92
N ALA A 136 -4.85 -21.45 -5.48
CA ALA A 136 -5.79 -20.38 -5.77
C ALA A 136 -5.26 -19.03 -5.27
N MET A 137 -4.82 -18.96 -4.00
CA MET A 137 -4.28 -17.74 -3.41
C MET A 137 -3.08 -17.18 -4.20
N TYR A 138 -2.10 -18.01 -4.57
CA TYR A 138 -0.93 -17.53 -5.33
C TYR A 138 -1.27 -17.14 -6.77
N VAL A 139 -2.20 -17.85 -7.42
CA VAL A 139 -2.68 -17.48 -8.75
C VAL A 139 -3.45 -16.15 -8.70
N THR A 140 -4.27 -15.94 -7.67
CA THR A 140 -4.96 -14.66 -7.43
C THR A 140 -3.97 -13.53 -7.18
N ALA A 141 -2.94 -13.76 -6.36
CA ALA A 141 -1.89 -12.76 -6.13
C ALA A 141 -1.12 -12.42 -7.42
N LEU A 142 -0.68 -13.43 -8.18
CA LEU A 142 0.00 -13.23 -9.46
C LEU A 142 -0.89 -12.48 -10.47
N GLY A 143 -2.17 -12.85 -10.58
CA GLY A 143 -3.14 -12.17 -11.42
C GLY A 143 -3.33 -10.70 -11.01
N THR A 144 -3.38 -10.42 -9.71
CA THR A 144 -3.49 -9.05 -9.17
C THR A 144 -2.27 -8.20 -9.54
N VAL A 145 -1.06 -8.70 -9.31
CA VAL A 145 0.17 -7.97 -9.64
C VAL A 145 0.32 -7.79 -11.15
N GLY A 146 0.07 -8.85 -11.92
CA GLY A 146 0.16 -8.81 -13.38
C GLY A 146 -0.84 -7.83 -14.01
N THR A 147 -2.10 -7.85 -13.57
CA THR A 147 -3.11 -6.89 -14.07
C THR A 147 -2.78 -5.45 -13.69
N ASN A 148 -2.30 -5.20 -12.47
CA ASN A 148 -1.85 -3.87 -12.05
C ASN A 148 -0.64 -3.38 -12.86
N LEU A 149 0.33 -4.26 -13.13
CA LEU A 149 1.50 -3.95 -13.96
C LEU A 149 1.08 -3.58 -15.39
N ILE A 150 0.18 -4.35 -16.00
CA ILE A 150 -0.38 -4.04 -17.33
C ILE A 150 -1.12 -2.71 -17.29
N ALA A 151 -1.97 -2.48 -16.28
CA ALA A 151 -2.71 -1.22 -16.14
C ALA A 151 -1.76 -0.02 -16.01
N LEU A 152 -0.66 -0.13 -15.25
CA LEU A 152 0.37 0.90 -15.15
C LEU A 152 0.99 1.21 -16.51
N ILE A 153 1.37 0.18 -17.27
CA ILE A 153 1.99 0.34 -18.60
C ILE A 153 1.00 0.98 -19.58
N VAL A 154 -0.21 0.44 -19.67
CA VAL A 154 -1.27 0.95 -20.57
C VAL A 154 -1.61 2.39 -20.23
N THR A 155 -1.80 2.72 -18.94
CA THR A 155 -2.11 4.10 -18.53
C THR A 155 -0.96 5.07 -18.81
N HIS A 156 0.30 4.63 -18.66
CA HIS A 156 1.46 5.46 -19.01
C HIS A 156 1.44 5.87 -20.48
N PHE A 157 1.23 4.92 -21.40
CA PHE A 157 1.21 5.21 -22.83
C PHE A 157 -0.06 5.93 -23.28
N ALA A 158 -1.22 5.54 -22.76
CA ALA A 158 -2.52 6.12 -23.15
C ALA A 158 -2.68 7.58 -22.67
N PHE A 159 -2.21 7.88 -21.46
CA PHE A 159 -2.43 9.18 -20.82
C PHE A 159 -1.17 10.04 -20.71
N LYS A 160 -0.04 9.57 -21.27
CA LYS A 160 1.28 10.23 -21.19
C LYS A 160 1.65 10.58 -19.75
N LEU A 161 1.52 9.59 -18.85
CA LEU A 161 1.87 9.78 -17.44
C LEU A 161 3.34 10.16 -17.30
N ARG A 162 3.68 10.94 -16.27
CA ARG A 162 5.06 11.36 -16.03
C ARG A 162 5.99 10.16 -15.84
N THR A 163 7.07 10.13 -16.61
CA THR A 163 7.97 8.96 -16.73
C THR A 163 8.67 8.61 -15.43
N ARG A 164 9.10 9.61 -14.65
CA ARG A 164 9.84 9.39 -13.38
C ARG A 164 8.99 8.60 -12.38
N GLU A 165 7.78 9.06 -12.12
CA GLU A 165 6.83 8.45 -11.21
C GLU A 165 6.35 7.08 -11.72
N THR A 166 6.24 6.91 -13.05
CA THR A 166 5.93 5.60 -13.66
C THR A 166 7.06 4.60 -13.47
N ILE A 167 8.32 4.95 -13.77
CA ILE A 167 9.48 4.05 -13.61
C ILE A 167 9.57 3.58 -12.16
N TYR A 168 9.31 4.47 -11.23
CA TYR A 168 9.31 4.15 -9.81
C TYR A 168 8.32 3.03 -9.45
N LEU A 169 7.06 3.19 -9.86
CA LEU A 169 6.03 2.17 -9.64
C LEU A 169 6.31 0.90 -10.44
N LEU A 170 6.90 1.04 -11.63
CA LEU A 170 7.23 -0.09 -12.50
C LEU A 170 8.26 -1.00 -11.82
N ILE A 171 9.32 -0.43 -11.23
CA ILE A 171 10.33 -1.19 -10.50
C ILE A 171 9.69 -1.97 -9.35
N ALA A 172 8.87 -1.30 -8.52
CA ALA A 172 8.21 -1.97 -7.40
C ALA A 172 7.25 -3.09 -7.87
N MET A 173 6.45 -2.85 -8.91
CA MET A 173 5.54 -3.86 -9.47
C MET A 173 6.30 -5.03 -10.11
N VAL A 174 7.43 -4.78 -10.77
CA VAL A 174 8.28 -5.84 -11.34
C VAL A 174 8.90 -6.70 -10.25
N LEU A 175 9.39 -6.10 -9.16
CA LEU A 175 9.89 -6.85 -8.01
C LEU A 175 8.79 -7.74 -7.41
N SER A 176 7.60 -7.19 -7.18
CA SER A 176 6.45 -7.96 -6.71
C SER A 176 6.05 -9.08 -7.68
N MET A 177 6.12 -8.83 -8.99
CA MET A 177 5.82 -9.81 -10.03
C MET A 177 6.83 -10.97 -10.01
N LEU A 178 8.12 -10.67 -9.85
CA LEU A 178 9.17 -11.68 -9.75
C LEU A 178 8.95 -12.62 -8.56
N VAL A 179 8.59 -12.07 -7.39
CA VAL A 179 8.27 -12.87 -6.19
C VAL A 179 7.06 -13.78 -6.45
N CYS A 180 5.98 -13.24 -7.01
CA CYS A 180 4.80 -14.03 -7.37
C CYS A 180 5.11 -15.14 -8.38
N CYS A 181 5.84 -14.82 -9.45
CA CYS A 181 6.27 -15.78 -10.46
C CYS A 181 7.11 -16.90 -9.85
N TYR A 182 8.12 -16.55 -9.04
CA TYR A 182 8.96 -17.52 -8.36
C TYR A 182 8.12 -18.45 -7.48
N ARG A 183 7.18 -17.89 -6.70
CA ARG A 183 6.31 -18.67 -5.82
C ARG A 183 5.40 -19.62 -6.57
N VAL A 184 4.80 -19.16 -7.67
CA VAL A 184 3.97 -20.00 -8.54
C VAL A 184 4.82 -21.14 -9.11
N VAL A 185 5.98 -20.85 -9.70
CA VAL A 185 6.86 -21.89 -10.25
C VAL A 185 7.28 -22.90 -9.17
N GLN A 186 7.65 -22.43 -7.98
CA GLN A 186 8.01 -23.27 -6.85
C GLN A 186 6.89 -24.26 -6.47
N ILE A 187 5.63 -23.82 -6.51
CA ILE A 187 4.46 -24.63 -6.12
C ILE A 187 4.06 -25.65 -7.19
N PHE A 188 4.20 -25.28 -8.46
CA PHE A 188 3.86 -26.14 -9.58
C PHE A 188 5.00 -27.07 -9.99
N THR A 189 6.21 -26.93 -9.41
CA THR A 189 7.33 -27.84 -9.66
C THR A 189 7.12 -29.19 -8.96
N PRO A 190 7.02 -30.32 -9.70
CA PRO A 190 6.73 -31.63 -9.12
C PRO A 190 7.93 -32.23 -8.39
N ASP A 191 9.14 -32.05 -8.93
CA ASP A 191 10.36 -32.63 -8.40
C ASP A 191 10.74 -32.00 -7.04
N PRO A 192 10.78 -32.78 -5.93
CA PRO A 192 11.18 -32.27 -4.61
C PRO A 192 12.65 -31.93 -4.48
N ALA A 193 13.52 -32.46 -5.33
CA ALA A 193 14.96 -32.18 -5.31
C ALA A 193 15.34 -30.92 -6.11
N ALA A 194 14.41 -30.36 -6.88
CA ALA A 194 14.66 -29.20 -7.71
C ALA A 194 15.11 -27.98 -6.85
N PRO A 195 16.20 -27.29 -7.21
CA PRO A 195 16.71 -26.13 -6.46
C PRO A 195 15.67 -25.02 -6.23
N ILE A 196 14.73 -24.85 -7.16
CA ILE A 196 13.63 -23.87 -7.07
C ILE A 196 12.66 -24.12 -5.90
N ARG A 197 12.68 -25.33 -5.33
CA ARG A 197 11.89 -25.68 -4.13
C ARG A 197 12.60 -25.37 -2.82
N SER A 198 13.80 -24.80 -2.87
CA SER A 198 14.51 -24.33 -1.68
C SER A 198 13.70 -23.23 -0.98
N ARG A 199 13.32 -23.49 0.27
CA ARG A 199 12.58 -22.51 1.10
C ARG A 199 13.44 -21.32 1.46
N GLY A 200 14.72 -21.56 1.78
CA GLY A 200 15.67 -20.49 2.10
C GLY A 200 15.87 -19.55 0.91
N ALA A 201 15.95 -20.10 -0.31
CA ALA A 201 16.03 -19.29 -1.52
C ALA A 201 14.77 -18.43 -1.72
N TYR A 202 13.58 -19.01 -1.52
CA TYR A 202 12.32 -18.27 -1.58
C TYR A 202 12.28 -17.10 -0.59
N TYR A 203 12.47 -17.38 0.71
CA TYR A 203 12.41 -16.34 1.74
C TYR A 203 13.50 -15.29 1.58
N GLY A 204 14.68 -15.66 1.07
CA GLY A 204 15.73 -14.70 0.72
C GLY A 204 15.28 -13.75 -0.40
N ILE A 205 14.71 -14.26 -1.48
CA ILE A 205 14.21 -13.45 -2.59
C ILE A 205 13.02 -12.58 -2.17
N GLU A 206 12.03 -13.17 -1.48
CA GLU A 206 10.85 -12.48 -0.96
C GLU A 206 11.27 -11.37 0.02
N GLY A 207 12.10 -11.68 1.02
CA GLY A 207 12.55 -10.70 2.01
C GLY A 207 13.35 -9.55 1.40
N VAL A 208 14.23 -9.82 0.43
CA VAL A 208 14.99 -8.76 -0.26
C VAL A 208 14.05 -7.90 -1.12
N ALA A 209 13.12 -8.51 -1.86
CA ALA A 209 12.18 -7.77 -2.69
C ALA A 209 11.23 -6.89 -1.84
N ASP A 210 10.66 -7.45 -0.77
CA ASP A 210 9.79 -6.75 0.16
C ASP A 210 10.53 -5.58 0.84
N PHE A 211 11.78 -5.82 1.28
CA PHE A 211 12.62 -4.77 1.83
C PHE A 211 12.88 -3.64 0.83
N LEU A 212 13.23 -3.96 -0.41
CA LEU A 212 13.47 -2.95 -1.44
C LEU A 212 12.20 -2.14 -1.76
N VAL A 213 11.05 -2.80 -1.91
CA VAL A 213 9.76 -2.13 -2.12
C VAL A 213 9.40 -1.24 -0.93
N LEU A 214 9.63 -1.71 0.30
CA LEU A 214 9.36 -0.92 1.50
C LEU A 214 10.27 0.31 1.61
N VAL A 215 11.58 0.14 1.40
CA VAL A 215 12.55 1.25 1.38
C VAL A 215 12.17 2.27 0.32
N MET A 216 11.77 1.81 -0.86
CA MET A 216 11.19 2.67 -1.88
C MET A 216 9.98 3.43 -1.32
N LEU A 217 8.95 2.75 -0.84
CA LEU A 217 7.74 3.42 -0.34
C LEU A 217 8.03 4.49 0.74
N ILE A 218 9.01 4.26 1.61
CA ILE A 218 9.41 5.19 2.67
C ILE A 218 10.29 6.34 2.15
N ALA A 219 11.10 6.11 1.12
CA ALA A 219 12.04 7.10 0.59
C ALA A 219 11.39 8.27 -0.17
N ILE A 220 10.12 8.15 -0.55
CA ILE A 220 9.41 9.18 -1.34
C ILE A 220 8.47 10.04 -0.50
N ASN A 221 8.46 11.34 -0.79
CA ASN A 221 7.41 12.22 -0.27
C ASN A 221 6.12 12.01 -1.09
N LEU A 222 5.20 11.22 -0.54
CA LEU A 222 3.91 10.90 -1.18
C LEU A 222 3.12 12.13 -1.61
N ARG A 223 3.19 13.24 -0.85
CA ARG A 223 2.42 14.46 -1.15
C ARG A 223 2.99 15.22 -2.35
N GLU A 224 4.28 15.14 -2.56
CA GLU A 224 4.97 15.84 -3.65
C GLU A 224 4.91 15.02 -4.94
N TRP A 225 5.18 13.72 -4.85
CA TRP A 225 5.22 12.83 -6.03
C TRP A 225 3.83 12.42 -6.49
N TYR A 226 2.92 12.16 -5.55
CA TYR A 226 1.57 11.67 -5.82
C TYR A 226 0.52 12.48 -5.05
N PRO A 227 0.36 13.79 -5.35
CA PRO A 227 -0.50 14.70 -4.58
C PRO A 227 -1.99 14.28 -4.50
N GLY A 228 -2.41 13.36 -5.36
CA GLY A 228 -3.79 12.90 -5.51
C GLY A 228 -4.69 13.93 -6.20
N GLU A 229 -5.99 13.64 -6.17
CA GLU A 229 -7.06 14.57 -6.52
C GLU A 229 -7.21 15.61 -5.40
N ARG A 230 -6.16 16.38 -5.11
CA ARG A 230 -6.38 17.60 -4.35
C ARG A 230 -7.26 18.47 -5.21
N ILE A 231 -8.39 18.87 -4.64
CA ILE A 231 -9.18 20.01 -5.09
C ILE A 231 -8.14 21.10 -5.34
N ARG A 232 -7.79 21.35 -6.61
CA ARG A 232 -7.18 22.61 -6.99
C ARG A 232 -8.24 23.58 -6.52
N THR A 233 -8.02 24.20 -5.37
CA THR A 233 -8.83 25.35 -4.95
C THR A 233 -8.84 26.22 -6.20
N PRO A 234 -10.02 26.43 -6.81
CA PRO A 234 -10.12 27.08 -8.09
C PRO A 234 -9.28 28.32 -7.96
N ARG A 235 -8.17 28.39 -8.72
CA ARG A 235 -7.19 29.47 -8.62
C ARG A 235 -8.03 30.73 -8.68
N THR A 236 -8.25 31.36 -7.53
CA THR A 236 -9.10 32.53 -7.43
C THR A 236 -8.48 33.46 -8.44
N LYS A 237 -9.22 33.78 -9.51
CA LYS A 237 -8.70 34.67 -10.54
C LYS A 237 -8.14 35.86 -9.76
N PRO A 238 -6.92 36.34 -10.05
CA PRO A 238 -6.31 37.39 -9.25
C PRO A 238 -7.18 38.66 -9.09
N GLY A 239 -8.26 38.82 -9.88
CA GLY A 239 -9.30 39.85 -9.67
C GLY A 239 -10.39 39.55 -8.62
N THR A 240 -10.63 38.31 -8.18
CA THR A 240 -11.70 37.99 -7.21
C THR A 240 -11.23 38.16 -5.76
N ILE A 241 -9.93 38.05 -5.47
CA ILE A 241 -9.38 38.40 -4.16
C ILE A 241 -9.49 39.92 -3.92
N ALA A 242 -9.28 40.73 -4.97
CA ALA A 242 -9.50 42.18 -4.90
C ALA A 242 -10.97 42.52 -4.61
N GLN A 243 -11.93 41.80 -5.21
CA GLN A 243 -13.35 41.98 -4.87
C GLN A 243 -13.68 41.50 -3.45
N GLY A 244 -13.10 40.40 -2.97
CA GLY A 244 -13.29 39.92 -1.59
C GLY A 244 -12.75 40.89 -0.55
N HIS A 245 -11.56 41.47 -0.79
CA HIS A 245 -10.98 42.50 0.07
C HIS A 245 -11.80 43.81 0.02
N ALA A 246 -12.26 44.26 -1.15
CA ALA A 246 -13.10 45.44 -1.27
C ALA A 246 -14.50 45.26 -0.63
N LEU A 247 -15.07 44.05 -0.70
CA LEU A 247 -16.33 43.74 -0.01
C LEU A 247 -16.13 43.72 1.50
N ALA A 248 -15.07 43.06 1.99
CA ALA A 248 -14.73 43.02 3.41
C ALA A 248 -14.45 44.44 3.96
N GLU A 249 -13.82 45.31 3.18
CA GLU A 249 -13.57 46.70 3.53
C GLU A 249 -14.87 47.54 3.52
N LYS A 250 -15.80 47.27 2.61
CA LYS A 250 -17.13 47.91 2.56
C LYS A 250 -17.99 47.57 3.78
N PHE A 251 -17.84 46.38 4.35
CA PHE A 251 -18.55 45.95 5.57
C PHE A 251 -17.80 46.25 6.87
N ARG A 252 -16.55 46.71 6.82
CA ARG A 252 -15.74 47.04 8.01
C ARG A 252 -15.97 48.45 8.54
N LYS A 253 -16.74 49.31 7.86
CA LYS A 253 -17.13 50.61 8.43
C LYS A 253 -18.38 50.41 9.29
N PRO A 254 -18.27 50.45 10.64
CA PRO A 254 -19.47 50.54 11.46
C PRO A 254 -20.21 51.82 11.08
N LYS A 255 -21.50 51.72 10.77
CA LYS A 255 -22.39 52.89 10.79
C LYS A 255 -22.39 53.39 12.23
N VAL A 256 -21.55 54.37 12.54
CA VAL A 256 -21.68 55.16 13.75
C VAL A 256 -22.97 55.93 13.57
N HIS A 257 -24.04 55.45 14.21
CA HIS A 257 -25.28 56.20 14.30
C HIS A 257 -24.98 57.48 15.07
N GLU A 258 -25.18 58.60 14.38
CA GLU A 258 -25.18 59.96 14.90
C GLU A 258 -26.35 60.08 15.90
N VAL A 259 -26.06 59.72 17.15
CA VAL A 259 -26.91 59.99 18.31
C VAL A 259 -26.40 61.31 18.86
N ASP A 260 -26.92 62.45 18.39
CA ASP A 260 -26.83 63.74 19.10
C ASP A 260 -27.61 64.82 18.35
N LYS A 261 -28.94 64.85 18.50
CA LYS A 261 -29.77 66.08 18.38
C LYS A 261 -31.08 65.92 19.16
N PHE A 262 -30.99 65.90 20.48
CA PHE A 262 -32.12 66.25 21.36
C PHE A 262 -31.60 66.80 22.68
N VAL A 263 -31.16 68.07 22.68
CA VAL A 263 -31.31 69.01 23.81
C VAL A 263 -31.48 70.41 23.20
#